data_AF-A0A949UGD7-F1
#
_entry.id   AF-A0A949UGD7-F1
#
_cell.length_a   1.000
_cell.length_b   1.000
_cell.length_c   1.000
_cell.angle_alpha   90.00
_cell.angle_beta   90.00
_cell.angle_gamma   90.00
#
_symmetry.space_group_name_H-M   'P 1'
#
loop_
_entity.id
_entity.type
_entity.pdbx_description
1 polymer ?
#
loop_
_entity_poly.entity_id
_entity_poly.type
_entity_poly.pdbx_seq_one_letter_code
_entity_poly.pdbx_strand_id
1 'polypeptide(L)'
;MLSAVPFIGQHQEYPGVHVGAIVTVPGRVQLRNRTAEEGLNSSSSSIPPIAQWDLLGKSVLDRTIERLQAFGVGEICIIPEQSLDPTPAPPLNAFWTSWEAAISRCLTFDLETLLLFRVGPYVELDVPDFLRFHRETSSAMTQAYDKRGALDLVAIDGRRLATGTGSFRARLRDLIPAHQRYHFSGYSNRLSSASDFRALVRDALVGVAGVRAIGTEVSTNIWVGKDARIDSSARIAAPAYIGKNTRVNAACVIGGASSIEQQSQIDCGTTVHDSCVLPSTYIGPGLKVCGTIVYQETLFHLGRNLELQFHDHKLFGKTFSGKALLPRMRPTGAARPQLLTY
;
A
#
# COMPACT_ATOMS: atom_id res chain seq x y z
N MET A 1 -21.15 19.38 19.33
CA MET A 1 -21.44 19.77 17.94
C MET A 1 -20.14 20.23 17.29
N LEU A 2 -19.41 19.32 16.65
CA LEU A 2 -18.23 19.63 15.85
C LEU A 2 -18.61 19.27 14.42
N SER A 3 -18.86 20.30 13.60
CA SER A 3 -19.24 20.13 12.21
C SER A 3 -18.06 19.61 11.41
N ALA A 4 -18.26 18.47 10.75
CA ALA A 4 -17.41 18.01 9.67
C ALA A 4 -17.35 19.10 8.58
N VAL A 5 -16.15 19.60 8.30
CA VAL A 5 -15.91 20.43 7.12
C VAL A 5 -15.88 19.49 5.91
N PRO A 6 -16.80 19.61 4.94
CA PRO A 6 -16.76 18.79 3.75
C PRO A 6 -15.60 19.26 2.87
N PHE A 7 -14.66 18.36 2.57
CA PHE A 7 -13.65 18.57 1.54
C PHE A 7 -14.36 18.50 0.17
N ILE A 8 -14.88 19.65 -0.27
CA ILE A 8 -15.35 19.85 -1.64
C ILE A 8 -14.10 20.14 -2.46
N GLY A 9 -13.57 19.10 -3.11
CA GLY A 9 -12.58 19.27 -4.17
C GLY A 9 -13.26 19.97 -5.33
N GLN A 10 -13.22 21.31 -5.36
CA GLN A 10 -13.45 22.04 -6.60
C GLN A 10 -12.29 21.71 -7.54
N HIS A 11 -12.61 21.13 -8.68
CA HIS A 11 -11.70 21.04 -9.82
C HIS A 11 -11.36 22.46 -10.26
N GLN A 12 -10.29 23.01 -9.71
CA GLN A 12 -9.68 24.22 -10.22
C GLN A 12 -8.59 23.76 -11.17
N GLU A 13 -8.95 23.61 -12.45
CA GLU A 13 -7.97 23.58 -13.53
C GLU A 13 -7.15 24.86 -13.44
N TYR A 14 -5.91 24.74 -12.98
CA TYR A 14 -4.94 25.83 -13.08
C TYR A 14 -4.56 25.94 -14.56
N PRO A 15 -4.87 27.05 -15.24
CA PRO A 15 -4.54 27.20 -16.64
C PRO A 15 -3.01 27.30 -16.76
N GLY A 16 -2.40 26.36 -17.48
CA GLY A 16 -1.10 26.55 -18.11
C GLY A 16 0.13 25.89 -17.50
N VAL A 17 0.05 25.09 -16.43
CA VAL A 17 1.26 24.40 -15.92
C VAL A 17 1.21 22.90 -16.08
N HIS A 18 1.99 22.40 -17.03
CA HIS A 18 2.17 20.97 -17.23
C HIS A 18 3.16 20.41 -16.20
N VAL A 19 2.63 19.57 -15.30
CA VAL A 19 3.40 18.84 -14.28
C VAL A 19 3.41 17.37 -14.63
N GLY A 20 4.61 16.79 -14.75
CA GLY A 20 4.82 15.36 -14.93
C GLY A 20 5.38 14.73 -13.66
N ALA A 21 5.13 13.45 -13.44
CA ALA A 21 5.73 12.69 -12.36
C ALA A 21 6.37 11.38 -12.83
N ILE A 22 7.52 11.07 -12.25
CA ILE A 22 8.15 9.76 -12.35
C ILE A 22 8.05 9.12 -10.98
N VAL A 23 7.29 8.03 -10.91
CA VAL A 23 7.03 7.25 -9.71
C VAL A 23 7.90 6.01 -9.76
N THR A 24 8.93 5.97 -8.92
CA THR A 24 9.82 4.81 -8.79
C THR A 24 9.30 3.89 -7.69
N VAL A 25 9.03 2.64 -8.02
CA VAL A 25 8.58 1.64 -7.05
C VAL A 25 9.80 0.87 -6.58
N PRO A 26 10.17 0.92 -5.28
CA PRO A 26 11.33 0.19 -4.80
C PRO A 26 11.16 -1.31 -5.06
N GLY A 27 12.28 -1.97 -5.34
CA GLY A 27 12.33 -3.42 -5.49
C GLY A 27 11.96 -4.14 -4.19
N ARG A 28 11.99 -5.47 -4.21
CA ARG A 28 11.72 -6.27 -2.99
C ARG A 28 12.61 -5.79 -1.85
N VAL A 29 11.98 -5.28 -0.79
CA VAL A 29 12.66 -5.04 0.47
C VAL A 29 13.00 -6.42 1.01
N GLN A 30 14.26 -6.84 0.92
CA GLN A 30 14.72 -7.92 1.79
C GLN A 30 14.45 -7.43 3.21
N LEU A 31 13.46 -8.03 3.89
CA LEU A 31 13.22 -7.86 5.31
C LEU A 31 14.42 -8.48 6.04
N ARG A 32 15.59 -7.84 5.94
CA ARG A 32 16.86 -8.35 6.44
C ARG A 32 16.80 -8.33 7.96
N ASN A 33 16.80 -9.53 8.55
CA ASN A 33 17.24 -9.73 9.92
C ASN A 33 18.63 -9.11 10.09
N ARG A 34 18.73 -8.00 10.83
CA ARG A 34 20.00 -7.53 11.38
C ARG A 34 20.29 -8.30 12.66
N THR A 35 20.45 -9.62 12.57
CA THR A 35 21.15 -10.46 13.54
C THR A 35 21.22 -11.89 13.00
N ALA A 36 22.39 -12.49 13.14
CA ALA A 36 22.79 -13.87 12.85
C ALA A 36 23.44 -14.11 11.48
N GLU A 37 24.66 -14.64 11.60
CA GLU A 37 25.63 -15.03 10.61
C GLU A 37 25.12 -16.12 9.65
N GLU A 38 25.77 -16.12 8.49
CA GLU A 38 25.99 -17.20 7.53
C GLU A 38 25.28 -18.54 7.74
N GLY A 39 24.56 -18.95 6.68
CA GLY A 39 24.24 -20.35 6.43
C GLY A 39 22.78 -20.69 6.64
N LEU A 40 21.94 -20.41 5.64
CA LEU A 40 20.95 -21.32 5.07
C LEU A 40 20.30 -20.63 3.87
N ASN A 41 20.08 -21.39 2.79
CA ASN A 41 19.52 -20.97 1.52
C ASN A 41 18.50 -19.82 1.62
N SER A 42 18.82 -18.69 0.98
CA SER A 42 17.94 -17.53 0.87
C SER A 42 16.67 -17.91 0.12
N SER A 43 15.64 -18.34 0.84
CA SER A 43 14.28 -18.42 0.32
C SER A 43 13.90 -17.01 -0.13
N SER A 44 13.59 -16.86 -1.41
CA SER A 44 13.04 -15.63 -1.96
C SER A 44 11.74 -15.32 -1.21
N SER A 45 11.69 -14.21 -0.48
CA SER A 45 10.48 -13.76 0.19
C SER A 45 9.35 -13.67 -0.85
N SER A 46 8.28 -14.43 -0.66
CA SER A 46 7.16 -14.52 -1.62
C SER A 46 6.29 -13.25 -1.63
N ILE A 47 6.46 -12.39 -0.62
CA ILE A 47 5.65 -11.19 -0.43
C ILE A 47 6.07 -10.09 -1.43
N PRO A 48 5.12 -9.44 -2.12
CA PRO A 48 5.43 -8.30 -2.98
C PRO A 48 5.99 -7.10 -2.20
N PRO A 49 6.60 -6.09 -2.85
CA PRO A 49 7.01 -4.86 -2.19
C PRO A 49 5.83 -4.17 -1.48
N ILE A 50 6.09 -3.49 -0.35
CA ILE A 50 5.07 -2.80 0.47
C ILE A 50 4.25 -1.79 -0.36
N ALA A 51 4.85 -1.17 -1.38
CA ALA A 51 4.16 -0.29 -2.32
C ALA A 51 2.95 -0.95 -3.01
N GLN A 52 2.96 -2.28 -3.17
CA GLN A 52 1.89 -3.05 -3.80
C GLN A 52 0.91 -3.64 -2.78
N TRP A 53 1.12 -3.44 -1.48
CA TRP A 53 0.21 -3.96 -0.47
C TRP A 53 -1.07 -3.12 -0.43
N ASP A 54 -2.21 -3.79 -0.36
CA ASP A 54 -3.50 -3.12 -0.27
C ASP A 54 -3.68 -2.48 1.11
N LEU A 55 -3.91 -1.17 1.10
CA LEU A 55 -4.27 -0.37 2.25
C LEU A 55 -5.78 -0.09 2.16
N LEU A 56 -6.60 -0.89 2.83
CA LEU A 56 -8.05 -0.72 2.92
C LEU A 56 -8.74 -0.72 1.53
N GLY A 57 -8.41 -1.73 0.71
CA GLY A 57 -9.04 -2.02 -0.58
C GLY A 57 -8.33 -1.49 -1.82
N LYS A 58 -7.18 -0.80 -1.66
CA LYS A 58 -6.38 -0.28 -2.78
C LYS A 58 -4.91 -0.20 -2.40
N SER A 59 -4.02 -0.50 -3.35
CA SER A 59 -2.59 -0.52 -3.10
C SER A 59 -2.05 0.86 -2.67
N VAL A 60 -0.97 0.86 -1.88
CA VAL A 60 -0.25 2.10 -1.51
C VAL A 60 0.17 2.89 -2.76
N LEU A 61 0.63 2.18 -3.79
CA LEU A 61 0.99 2.75 -5.09
C LEU A 61 -0.20 3.43 -5.76
N ASP A 62 -1.32 2.74 -5.92
CA ASP A 62 -2.51 3.29 -6.59
C ASP A 62 -3.05 4.50 -5.83
N ARG A 63 -3.05 4.46 -4.49
CA ARG A 63 -3.44 5.62 -3.66
C ARG A 63 -2.50 6.81 -3.86
N THR A 64 -1.21 6.55 -4.05
CA THR A 64 -0.22 7.60 -4.32
C THR A 64 -0.46 8.22 -5.71
N ILE A 65 -0.69 7.38 -6.72
CA ILE A 65 -0.98 7.81 -8.09
C ILE A 65 -2.25 8.64 -8.14
N GLU A 66 -3.35 8.17 -7.54
CA GLU A 66 -4.62 8.90 -7.51
C GLU A 66 -4.48 10.24 -6.81
N ARG A 67 -3.67 10.32 -5.76
CA ARG A 67 -3.38 11.57 -5.08
C ARG A 67 -2.63 12.54 -5.99
N LEU A 68 -1.60 12.07 -6.72
CA LEU A 68 -0.89 12.90 -7.69
C LEU A 68 -1.82 13.39 -8.81
N GLN A 69 -2.67 12.51 -9.35
CA GLN A 69 -3.66 12.86 -10.37
C GLN A 69 -4.69 13.87 -9.87
N ALA A 70 -5.20 13.70 -8.64
CA ALA A 70 -6.14 14.62 -8.02
C ALA A 70 -5.57 16.03 -7.85
N PHE A 71 -4.23 16.16 -7.78
CA PHE A 71 -3.53 17.44 -7.72
C PHE A 71 -3.10 17.99 -9.09
N GLY A 72 -3.57 17.39 -10.20
CA GLY A 72 -3.34 17.90 -11.55
C GLY A 72 -2.04 17.43 -12.21
N VAL A 73 -1.39 16.38 -11.69
CA VAL A 73 -0.27 15.74 -12.38
C VAL A 73 -0.82 14.92 -13.55
N GLY A 74 -0.63 15.43 -14.77
CA GLY A 74 -1.20 14.85 -15.99
C GLY A 74 -0.46 13.62 -16.51
N GLU A 75 0.88 13.65 -16.47
CA GLU A 75 1.73 12.58 -17.02
C GLU A 75 2.45 11.83 -15.91
N ILE A 76 2.10 10.56 -15.67
CA ILE A 76 2.71 9.73 -14.63
C ILE A 76 3.41 8.52 -15.27
N CYS A 77 4.72 8.45 -15.11
CA CYS A 77 5.54 7.30 -15.52
C CYS A 77 5.90 6.45 -14.31
N ILE A 78 5.40 5.21 -14.25
CA ILE A 78 5.73 4.26 -13.18
C ILE A 78 6.92 3.41 -13.61
N ILE A 79 7.97 3.35 -12.79
CA ILE A 79 9.18 2.60 -13.08
C ILE A 79 9.49 1.67 -11.90
N PRO A 80 9.44 0.34 -12.07
CA PRO A 80 9.87 -0.58 -11.04
C PRO A 80 11.39 -0.57 -10.92
N GLU A 81 11.91 -0.41 -9.70
CA GLU A 81 13.30 -0.68 -9.39
C GLU A 81 13.48 -2.20 -9.33
N GLN A 82 14.22 -2.75 -10.29
CA GLN A 82 14.39 -4.20 -10.40
C GLN A 82 15.16 -4.73 -9.19
N SER A 83 14.58 -5.69 -8.48
CA SER A 83 15.31 -6.56 -7.56
C SER A 83 16.23 -7.46 -8.38
N LEU A 84 17.49 -7.60 -7.95
CA LEU A 84 18.44 -8.59 -8.47
C LEU A 84 17.94 -10.00 -8.12
N ASP A 85 16.93 -10.51 -8.84
CA ASP A 85 16.60 -11.93 -8.82
C ASP A 85 17.61 -12.69 -9.74
N PRO A 86 17.99 -13.93 -9.41
CA PRO A 86 19.03 -14.71 -10.11
C PRO A 86 18.57 -15.34 -11.44
N THR A 87 17.45 -14.91 -12.01
CA THR A 87 17.14 -15.15 -13.44
C THR A 87 18.08 -14.30 -14.30
N PRO A 88 18.28 -14.56 -15.61
CA PRO A 88 19.20 -13.73 -16.39
C PRO A 88 18.66 -12.29 -16.44
N ALA A 89 19.13 -11.49 -15.49
CA ALA A 89 18.68 -10.14 -15.26
C ALA A 89 19.01 -9.33 -16.52
N PRO A 90 18.09 -8.50 -17.03
CA PRO A 90 18.51 -7.43 -17.90
C PRO A 90 19.52 -6.58 -17.09
N PRO A 91 20.62 -6.11 -17.71
CA PRO A 91 21.71 -5.45 -16.99
C PRO A 91 21.18 -4.24 -16.20
N LEU A 92 21.83 -3.84 -15.09
CA LEU A 92 21.55 -2.61 -14.30
C LEU A 92 21.27 -1.37 -15.17
N ASN A 93 21.79 -1.35 -16.39
CA ASN A 93 21.52 -0.36 -17.42
C ASN A 93 20.04 -0.26 -17.80
N ALA A 94 19.26 -1.34 -17.78
CA ALA A 94 17.85 -1.36 -18.20
C ALA A 94 16.97 -0.43 -17.37
N PHE A 95 17.14 -0.38 -16.05
CA PHE A 95 16.43 0.59 -15.20
C PHE A 95 16.77 2.03 -15.61
N TRP A 96 18.06 2.34 -15.76
CA TRP A 96 18.52 3.68 -16.13
C TRP A 96 18.09 4.06 -17.54
N THR A 97 18.09 3.12 -18.49
CA THR A 97 17.56 3.33 -19.84
C THR A 97 16.06 3.63 -19.80
N SER A 98 15.28 2.85 -19.03
CA SER A 98 13.84 3.12 -18.86
C SER A 98 13.58 4.44 -18.16
N TRP A 99 14.41 4.81 -17.19
CA TRP A 99 14.31 6.07 -16.45
C TRP A 99 14.68 7.27 -17.32
N GLU A 100 15.75 7.21 -18.11
CA GLU A 100 16.11 8.25 -19.08
C GLU A 100 15.08 8.39 -20.21
N ALA A 101 14.52 7.27 -20.68
CA ALA A 101 13.43 7.28 -21.65
C ALA A 101 12.15 7.91 -21.06
N ALA A 102 11.83 7.63 -19.80
CA ALA A 102 10.69 8.24 -19.12
C ALA A 102 10.86 9.75 -18.96
N ILE A 103 12.06 10.22 -18.57
CA ILE A 103 12.34 11.66 -18.49
C ILE A 103 12.22 12.30 -19.87
N SER A 104 12.81 11.69 -20.90
CA SER A 104 12.73 12.20 -22.27
C SER A 104 11.28 12.35 -22.74
N ARG A 105 10.44 11.33 -22.46
CA ARG A 105 9.01 11.35 -22.77
C ARG A 105 8.30 12.47 -22.03
N CYS A 106 8.52 12.59 -20.72
CA CYS A 106 7.98 13.67 -19.90
C CYS A 106 8.37 15.04 -20.48
N LEU A 107 9.64 15.29 -20.75
CA LEU A 107 10.13 16.59 -21.25
C LEU A 107 9.63 16.95 -22.66
N THR A 108 9.12 15.99 -23.44
CA THR A 108 8.59 16.27 -24.79
C THR A 108 7.29 17.11 -24.75
N PHE A 109 6.58 17.11 -23.62
CA PHE A 109 5.28 17.78 -23.45
C PHE A 109 5.36 19.20 -22.88
N ASP A 110 6.47 19.91 -23.09
CA ASP A 110 6.74 21.25 -22.52
C ASP A 110 6.46 21.32 -21.00
N LEU A 111 6.98 20.33 -20.27
CA LEU A 111 6.83 20.27 -18.82
C LEU A 111 7.58 21.41 -18.13
N GLU A 112 6.88 22.17 -17.30
CA GLU A 112 7.50 23.18 -16.45
C GLU A 112 8.12 22.56 -15.20
N THR A 113 7.47 21.54 -14.62
CA THR A 113 7.93 20.89 -13.40
C THR A 113 7.85 19.38 -13.52
N LEU A 114 8.95 18.70 -13.18
CA LEU A 114 9.05 17.26 -13.08
C LEU A 114 9.11 16.85 -11.60
N LEU A 115 8.15 16.04 -11.16
CA LEU A 115 8.13 15.42 -9.85
C LEU A 115 8.84 14.06 -9.92
N LEU A 116 9.86 13.87 -9.09
CA LEU A 116 10.45 12.55 -8.84
C LEU A 116 9.95 12.06 -7.48
N PHE A 117 9.25 10.95 -7.50
CA PHE A 117 8.72 10.31 -6.30
C PHE A 117 9.21 8.88 -6.23
N ARG A 118 9.83 8.48 -5.12
CA ARG A 118 10.06 7.07 -4.81
C ARG A 118 9.01 6.63 -3.82
N VAL A 119 8.29 5.56 -4.16
CA VAL A 119 7.25 4.98 -3.30
C VAL A 119 7.90 4.27 -2.12
N GLY A 120 8.33 5.06 -1.14
CA GLY A 120 8.75 4.62 0.17
C GLY A 120 7.75 5.15 1.18
N PRO A 121 7.93 6.38 1.69
CA PRO A 121 7.04 6.94 2.69
C PRO A 121 5.64 7.22 2.13
N TYR A 122 4.60 6.86 2.89
CA TYR A 122 3.25 7.37 2.67
C TYR A 122 3.13 8.76 3.29
N VAL A 123 3.00 9.78 2.45
CA VAL A 123 2.97 11.19 2.86
C VAL A 123 1.72 11.86 2.32
N GLU A 124 0.98 12.52 3.20
CA GLU A 124 -0.19 13.30 2.80
C GLU A 124 0.20 14.74 2.46
N LEU A 125 1.16 14.89 1.53
CA LEU A 125 1.64 16.19 1.08
C LEU A 125 0.53 16.96 0.34
N ASP A 126 0.45 18.27 0.59
CA ASP A 126 -0.25 19.24 -0.26
C ASP A 126 0.64 19.55 -1.48
N VAL A 127 0.37 18.87 -2.61
CA VAL A 127 1.17 19.00 -3.83
C VAL A 127 1.06 20.42 -4.44
N PRO A 128 -0.12 21.07 -4.49
CA PRO A 128 -0.24 22.46 -4.90
C PRO A 128 0.66 23.43 -4.11
N ASP A 129 0.69 23.31 -2.78
CA ASP A 129 1.55 24.16 -1.95
C ASP A 129 3.04 23.89 -2.19
N PHE A 130 3.41 22.61 -2.31
CA PHE A 130 4.78 22.21 -2.66
C PHE A 130 5.23 22.77 -4.02
N LEU A 131 4.36 22.69 -5.03
CA LEU A 131 4.64 23.24 -6.36
C LEU A 131 4.69 24.77 -6.35
N ARG A 132 3.83 25.43 -5.57
CA ARG A 132 3.89 26.88 -5.37
C ARG A 132 5.24 27.30 -4.79
N PHE A 133 5.67 26.65 -3.71
CA PHE A 133 6.97 26.92 -3.09
C PHE A 133 8.13 26.72 -4.06
N HIS A 134 8.10 25.64 -4.86
CA HIS A 134 9.11 25.39 -5.89
C HIS A 134 9.20 26.53 -6.91
N ARG A 135 8.07 27.07 -7.36
CA ARG A 135 8.01 28.19 -8.30
C ARG A 135 8.45 29.52 -7.69
N GLU A 136 7.95 29.84 -6.49
CA GLU A 136 8.28 31.09 -5.79
C GLU A 136 9.77 31.18 -5.47
N THR A 137 10.38 30.07 -5.10
CA THR A 137 11.82 30.00 -4.84
C THR A 137 12.67 29.94 -6.12
N SER A 138 12.04 29.86 -7.31
CA SER A 138 12.71 29.74 -8.62
C SER A 138 13.86 28.72 -8.61
N SER A 139 13.66 27.63 -7.87
CA SER A 139 14.71 26.68 -7.53
C SER A 139 14.83 25.60 -8.58
N ALA A 140 16.06 25.17 -8.88
CA ALA A 140 16.27 24.09 -9.83
C ALA A 140 15.76 22.74 -9.30
N MET A 141 15.83 22.57 -7.98
CA MET A 141 15.42 21.37 -7.28
C MET A 141 14.88 21.75 -5.91
N THR A 142 13.75 21.17 -5.53
CA THR A 142 13.16 21.29 -4.21
C THR A 142 12.87 19.90 -3.68
N GLN A 143 13.28 19.60 -2.45
CA GLN A 143 13.03 18.33 -1.80
C GLN A 143 12.11 18.52 -0.59
N ALA A 144 11.16 17.60 -0.40
CA ALA A 144 10.28 17.60 0.76
C ALA A 144 10.98 17.01 2.00
N TYR A 145 10.72 17.58 3.17
CA TYR A 145 11.24 17.17 4.47
C TYR A 145 10.08 17.04 5.46
N ASP A 146 10.07 15.99 6.27
CA ASP A 146 9.20 15.89 7.44
C ASP A 146 10.01 16.10 8.73
N LYS A 147 9.37 15.88 9.89
CA LYS A 147 10.02 15.98 11.22
C LYS A 147 11.20 15.02 11.42
N ARG A 148 11.27 13.93 10.65
CA ARG A 148 12.32 12.89 10.69
C ARG A 148 13.42 13.12 9.65
N GLY A 149 13.25 14.07 8.73
CA GLY A 149 14.26 14.45 7.73
C GLY A 149 13.74 14.39 6.29
N ALA A 150 14.67 14.26 5.34
CA ALA A 150 14.38 14.27 3.92
C ALA A 150 13.42 13.13 3.50
N LEU A 151 12.49 13.44 2.60
CA LEU A 151 11.60 12.49 1.95
C LEU A 151 12.07 12.23 0.51
N ASP A 152 11.72 11.07 -0.04
CA ASP A 152 12.01 10.73 -1.43
C ASP A 152 10.99 11.35 -2.40
N LEU A 153 10.73 12.64 -2.23
CA LEU A 153 9.86 13.44 -3.06
C LEU A 153 10.57 14.75 -3.42
N VAL A 154 10.77 14.94 -4.72
CA VAL A 154 11.55 16.04 -5.28
C VAL A 154 10.80 16.68 -6.44
N ALA A 155 10.72 18.01 -6.46
CA ALA A 155 10.33 18.79 -7.63
C ALA A 155 11.59 19.33 -8.33
N ILE A 156 11.61 19.23 -9.66
CA ILE A 156 12.70 19.72 -10.50
C ILE A 156 12.12 20.60 -11.60
N ASP A 157 12.81 21.69 -11.89
CA ASP A 157 12.50 22.56 -13.03
C ASP A 157 12.80 21.81 -14.35
N GLY A 158 11.76 21.58 -15.15
CA GLY A 158 11.85 20.81 -16.40
C GLY A 158 12.77 21.46 -17.42
N ARG A 159 12.81 22.80 -17.49
CA ARG A 159 13.67 23.53 -18.42
C ARG A 159 15.13 23.38 -18.04
N ARG A 160 15.47 23.51 -16.75
CA ARG A 160 16.85 23.31 -16.27
C ARG A 160 17.33 21.88 -16.46
N LEU A 161 16.44 20.91 -16.30
CA LEU A 161 16.78 19.50 -16.55
C LEU A 161 16.99 19.20 -18.04
N ALA A 162 16.25 19.90 -18.93
CA ALA A 162 16.38 19.76 -20.37
C ALA A 162 17.64 20.45 -20.92
N THR A 163 18.00 21.63 -20.40
CA THR A 163 19.16 22.40 -20.83
C THR A 163 20.43 21.96 -20.10
N GLY A 164 21.07 20.89 -20.56
CA GLY A 164 22.41 20.54 -20.10
C GLY A 164 23.04 19.38 -20.87
N THR A 165 24.35 19.20 -20.74
CA THR A 165 25.10 18.13 -21.42
C THR A 165 25.18 16.87 -20.55
N GLY A 166 25.29 15.69 -21.18
CA GLY A 166 25.42 14.41 -20.48
C GLY A 166 24.08 13.72 -20.17
N SER A 167 24.14 12.72 -19.29
CA SER A 167 22.96 11.94 -18.86
C SER A 167 22.07 12.76 -17.90
N PHE A 168 20.77 12.46 -17.88
CA PHE A 168 19.85 13.09 -16.91
C PHE A 168 20.30 12.86 -15.47
N ARG A 169 20.91 11.71 -15.19
CA ARG A 169 21.46 11.39 -13.87
C ARG A 169 22.58 12.32 -13.45
N ALA A 170 23.52 12.63 -14.35
CA ALA A 170 24.61 13.55 -14.07
C ALA A 170 24.05 14.95 -13.76
N ARG A 171 23.12 15.42 -14.60
CA ARG A 171 22.42 16.70 -14.39
C ARG A 171 21.73 16.76 -13.03
N LEU A 172 20.96 15.73 -12.64
CA LEU A 172 20.32 15.71 -11.33
C LEU A 172 21.32 15.77 -10.18
N ARG A 173 22.43 15.02 -10.28
CA ARG A 173 23.46 15.01 -9.25
C ARG A 173 24.04 16.40 -9.00
N ASP A 174 24.19 17.19 -10.05
CA ASP A 174 24.71 18.56 -9.97
C ASP A 174 23.71 19.54 -9.35
N LEU A 175 22.41 19.23 -9.37
CA LEU A 175 21.36 20.03 -8.73
C LEU A 175 21.20 19.75 -7.22
N ILE A 176 21.63 18.57 -6.74
CA ILE A 176 21.48 18.16 -5.34
C ILE A 176 22.09 19.18 -4.36
N PRO A 177 23.31 19.71 -4.54
CA PRO A 177 23.92 20.61 -3.55
C PRO A 177 23.14 21.91 -3.33
N ALA A 178 22.42 22.39 -4.36
CA ALA A 178 21.69 23.65 -4.35
C ALA A 178 20.17 23.48 -4.15
N HIS A 179 19.71 22.31 -3.72
CA HIS A 179 18.28 22.06 -3.55
C HIS A 179 17.69 22.90 -2.41
N GLN A 180 16.46 23.37 -2.58
CA GLN A 180 15.69 23.96 -1.49
C GLN A 180 14.94 22.90 -0.70
N ARG A 181 14.75 23.18 0.59
CA ARG A 181 14.05 22.30 1.52
C ARG A 181 12.64 22.82 1.76
N TYR A 182 11.65 22.04 1.37
CA TYR A 182 10.26 22.28 1.71
C TYR A 182 9.90 21.47 2.96
N HIS A 183 9.48 22.14 4.02
CA HIS A 183 9.12 21.49 5.28
C HIS A 183 7.62 21.21 5.33
N PHE A 184 7.27 19.93 5.41
CA PHE A 184 5.92 19.43 5.53
C PHE A 184 5.62 18.99 6.97
N SER A 185 4.45 19.36 7.49
CA SER A 185 4.03 19.08 8.86
C SER A 185 2.80 18.17 8.99
N GLY A 186 2.25 17.65 7.88
CA GLY A 186 1.09 16.77 7.90
C GLY A 186 1.47 15.30 8.20
N TYR A 187 0.54 14.39 7.89
CA TYR A 187 0.73 12.96 8.15
C TYR A 187 1.85 12.36 7.28
N SER A 188 2.83 11.72 7.92
CA SER A 188 3.88 10.96 7.26
C SER A 188 4.12 9.62 7.95
N ASN A 189 4.25 8.57 7.15
CA ASN A 189 4.69 7.26 7.59
C ASN A 189 5.81 6.80 6.66
N ARG A 190 6.96 6.39 7.20
CA ARG A 190 8.14 6.06 6.39
C ARG A 190 8.02 4.74 5.62
N LEU A 191 7.08 3.87 6.01
CA LEU A 191 6.87 2.54 5.41
C LEU A 191 8.18 1.78 5.19
N SER A 192 9.08 1.86 6.17
CA SER A 192 10.39 1.21 6.13
C SER A 192 10.32 -0.26 6.55
N SER A 193 9.23 -0.66 7.19
CA SER A 193 9.01 -2.02 7.71
C SER A 193 7.54 -2.44 7.61
N ALA A 194 7.28 -3.74 7.76
CA ALA A 194 5.94 -4.28 7.93
C ALA A 194 5.20 -3.65 9.13
N SER A 195 5.91 -3.34 10.22
CA SER A 195 5.34 -2.65 11.38
C SER A 195 4.88 -1.23 11.06
N ASP A 196 5.63 -0.52 10.20
CA ASP A 196 5.21 0.80 9.71
C ASP A 196 3.93 0.70 8.86
N PHE A 197 3.83 -0.33 8.02
CA PHE A 197 2.61 -0.59 7.25
C PHE A 197 1.41 -0.88 8.17
N ARG A 198 1.60 -1.72 9.19
CA ARG A 198 0.57 -1.97 10.21
C ARG A 198 0.12 -0.68 10.90
N ALA A 199 1.06 0.18 11.26
CA ALA A 199 0.77 1.48 11.85
C ALA A 199 -0.04 2.35 10.88
N LEU A 200 0.32 2.39 9.59
CA LEU A 200 -0.44 3.11 8.56
C LEU A 200 -1.89 2.62 8.46
N VAL A 201 -2.10 1.30 8.45
CA VAL A 201 -3.46 0.70 8.41
C VAL A 201 -4.27 1.12 9.64
N ARG A 202 -3.68 1.05 10.83
CA ARG A 202 -4.35 1.45 12.08
C ARG A 202 -4.71 2.94 12.05
N ASP A 203 -3.75 3.78 11.66
CA ASP A 203 -3.92 5.23 11.63
C ASP A 203 -4.98 5.62 10.59
N ALA A 204 -5.06 4.90 9.46
CA ALA A 204 -6.13 5.04 8.48
C ALA A 204 -7.51 4.63 9.03
N LEU A 205 -7.59 3.50 9.74
CA LEU A 205 -8.85 3.00 10.32
C LEU A 205 -9.41 3.88 11.44
N VAL A 206 -8.53 4.54 12.19
CA VAL A 206 -8.90 5.48 13.27
C VAL A 206 -9.16 6.89 12.71
N GLY A 207 -8.79 7.16 11.45
CA GLY A 207 -8.97 8.46 10.80
C GLY A 207 -7.88 9.49 11.10
N VAL A 208 -6.72 9.05 11.60
CA VAL A 208 -5.52 9.90 11.78
C VAL A 208 -4.85 10.16 10.42
N ALA A 209 -4.74 9.13 9.58
CA ALA A 209 -4.39 9.29 8.18
C ALA A 209 -5.68 9.61 7.39
N GLY A 210 -5.63 10.55 6.46
CA GLY A 210 -6.71 10.90 5.53
C GLY A 210 -7.04 9.81 4.50
N VAL A 211 -6.62 8.57 4.73
CA VAL A 211 -6.92 7.39 3.91
C VAL A 211 -8.35 6.95 4.17
N ARG A 212 -9.20 7.00 3.14
CA ARG A 212 -10.55 6.43 3.20
C ARG A 212 -10.58 4.97 2.76
N ALA A 213 -11.21 4.12 3.57
CA ALA A 213 -11.46 2.73 3.24
C ALA A 213 -12.43 2.60 2.05
N ILE A 214 -12.20 1.63 1.18
CA ILE A 214 -13.09 1.37 0.05
C ILE A 214 -14.20 0.40 0.46
N GLY A 215 -15.43 0.88 0.50
CA GLY A 215 -16.60 0.09 0.85
C GLY A 215 -17.68 0.93 1.51
N THR A 216 -18.63 0.26 2.14
CA THR A 216 -19.68 0.87 2.93
C THR A 216 -19.34 0.73 4.41
N GLU A 217 -19.45 1.82 5.16
CA GLU A 217 -19.39 1.77 6.62
C GLU A 217 -20.71 1.19 7.14
N VAL A 218 -20.70 -0.05 7.62
CA VAL A 218 -21.91 -0.75 8.10
C VAL A 218 -22.20 -0.46 9.57
N SER A 219 -21.18 -0.03 10.31
CA SER A 219 -21.23 0.40 11.71
C SER A 219 -20.02 1.29 11.97
N THR A 220 -20.04 2.08 13.04
CA THR A 220 -18.97 3.04 13.36
C THR A 220 -17.57 2.39 13.32
N ASN A 221 -16.74 2.87 12.40
CA ASN A 221 -15.40 2.38 12.09
C ASN A 221 -15.32 0.90 11.63
N ILE A 222 -16.42 0.33 11.14
CA ILE A 222 -16.46 -1.00 10.52
C ILE A 222 -16.84 -0.85 9.05
N TRP A 223 -15.88 -1.16 8.19
CA TRP A 223 -15.97 -0.97 6.75
C TRP A 223 -16.05 -2.31 6.03
N VAL A 224 -17.02 -2.43 5.12
CA VAL A 224 -17.26 -3.66 4.36
C VAL A 224 -17.27 -3.36 2.86
N GLY A 225 -16.38 -4.02 2.14
CA GLY A 225 -16.23 -3.94 0.70
C GLY A 225 -17.35 -4.67 -0.05
N LYS A 226 -17.50 -4.32 -1.33
CA LYS A 226 -18.53 -4.88 -2.20
C LYS A 226 -18.46 -6.41 -2.25
N ASP A 227 -19.61 -7.07 -2.27
CA ASP A 227 -19.74 -8.54 -2.40
C ASP A 227 -19.06 -9.36 -1.28
N ALA A 228 -18.65 -8.72 -0.18
CA ALA A 228 -18.15 -9.41 1.00
C ALA A 228 -19.28 -10.22 1.67
N ARG A 229 -18.97 -11.44 2.12
CA ARG A 229 -19.91 -12.36 2.76
C ARG A 229 -19.43 -12.64 4.17
N ILE A 230 -20.19 -12.17 5.15
CA ILE A 230 -19.92 -12.35 6.58
C ILE A 230 -21.02 -13.25 7.14
N ASP A 231 -20.63 -14.35 7.77
CA ASP A 231 -21.57 -15.23 8.46
C ASP A 231 -22.23 -14.52 9.65
N SER A 232 -23.50 -14.83 9.93
CA SER A 232 -24.25 -14.17 11.02
C SER A 232 -23.70 -14.43 12.42
N SER A 233 -22.92 -15.51 12.58
CA SER A 233 -22.25 -15.84 13.85
C SER A 233 -20.88 -15.18 14.02
N ALA A 234 -20.34 -14.54 12.98
CA ALA A 234 -19.06 -13.85 13.06
C ALA A 234 -19.18 -12.55 13.89
N ARG A 235 -18.14 -12.26 14.69
CA ARG A 235 -18.06 -11.06 15.53
C ARG A 235 -16.97 -10.14 15.01
N ILE A 236 -17.37 -8.94 14.60
CA ILE A 236 -16.45 -7.91 14.13
C ILE A 236 -16.47 -6.76 15.13
N ALA A 237 -15.32 -6.50 15.75
CA ALA A 237 -15.11 -5.41 16.68
C ALA A 237 -14.44 -4.22 15.97
N ALA A 238 -15.00 -3.02 16.15
CA ALA A 238 -14.45 -1.81 15.60
C ALA A 238 -13.08 -1.46 16.23
N PRO A 239 -12.19 -0.77 15.50
CA PRO A 239 -12.27 -0.53 14.06
C PRO A 239 -11.84 -1.79 13.27
N ALA A 240 -12.44 -2.02 12.10
CA ALA A 240 -12.10 -3.15 11.23
C ALA A 240 -12.42 -2.88 9.76
N TYR A 241 -11.66 -3.50 8.85
CA TYR A 241 -11.92 -3.48 7.41
C TYR A 241 -12.08 -4.87 6.85
N ILE A 242 -13.14 -5.10 6.09
CA ILE A 242 -13.40 -6.33 5.35
C ILE A 242 -13.47 -5.98 3.86
N GLY A 243 -12.54 -6.52 3.06
CA GLY A 243 -12.34 -6.15 1.67
C GLY A 243 -13.38 -6.76 0.72
N LYS A 244 -13.37 -6.28 -0.51
CA LYS A 244 -14.26 -6.77 -1.59
C LYS A 244 -14.12 -8.29 -1.80
N ASN A 245 -15.22 -8.98 -2.09
CA ASN A 245 -15.25 -10.44 -2.34
C ASN A 245 -14.65 -11.30 -1.21
N THR A 246 -14.53 -10.77 0.00
CA THR A 246 -13.98 -11.50 1.14
C THR A 246 -15.04 -12.38 1.78
N ARG A 247 -14.66 -13.57 2.23
CA ARG A 247 -15.53 -14.49 2.97
C ARG A 247 -15.05 -14.63 4.41
N VAL A 248 -15.91 -14.29 5.36
CA VAL A 248 -15.71 -14.53 6.79
C VAL A 248 -16.71 -15.61 7.22
N ASN A 249 -16.20 -16.80 7.55
CA ASN A 249 -17.04 -17.94 7.91
C ASN A 249 -17.53 -17.88 9.38
N ALA A 250 -18.27 -18.90 9.80
CA ALA A 250 -18.95 -18.94 11.09
C ALA A 250 -17.98 -18.84 12.28
N ALA A 251 -18.45 -18.22 13.37
CA ALA A 251 -17.74 -18.07 14.64
C ALA A 251 -16.36 -17.40 14.55
N CYS A 252 -16.07 -16.65 13.47
CA CYS A 252 -14.85 -15.85 13.39
C CYS A 252 -14.92 -14.64 14.31
N VAL A 253 -13.77 -14.22 14.85
CA VAL A 253 -13.63 -13.00 15.65
C VAL A 253 -12.60 -12.10 15.00
N ILE A 254 -12.99 -10.90 14.58
CA ILE A 254 -12.11 -9.93 13.94
C ILE A 254 -12.10 -8.66 14.78
N GLY A 255 -10.91 -8.15 15.15
CA GLY A 255 -10.83 -6.94 15.98
C GLY A 255 -9.45 -6.30 16.02
N GLY A 256 -9.30 -5.27 16.84
CA GLY A 256 -8.01 -4.61 17.08
C GLY A 256 -7.48 -3.83 15.88
N ALA A 257 -8.32 -3.09 15.14
CA ALA A 257 -7.90 -2.37 13.93
C ALA A 257 -7.33 -3.30 12.85
N SER A 258 -7.89 -4.51 12.72
CA SER A 258 -7.48 -5.48 11.70
C SER A 258 -8.04 -5.11 10.32
N SER A 259 -7.24 -5.32 9.29
CA SER A 259 -7.67 -5.22 7.89
C SER A 259 -7.64 -6.60 7.25
N ILE A 260 -8.73 -6.96 6.57
CA ILE A 260 -8.81 -8.14 5.72
C ILE A 260 -9.04 -7.63 4.31
N GLU A 261 -8.03 -7.75 3.47
CA GLU A 261 -8.06 -7.22 2.10
C GLU A 261 -8.81 -8.17 1.15
N GLN A 262 -9.02 -7.68 -0.08
CA GLN A 262 -9.92 -8.29 -1.05
C GLN A 262 -9.62 -9.76 -1.39
N GLN A 263 -10.69 -10.49 -1.73
CA GLN A 263 -10.65 -11.89 -2.15
C GLN A 263 -10.02 -12.82 -1.09
N SER A 264 -10.05 -12.44 0.18
CA SER A 264 -9.53 -13.27 1.26
C SER A 264 -10.63 -14.16 1.84
N GLN A 265 -10.24 -15.28 2.44
CA GLN A 265 -11.17 -16.18 3.11
C GLN A 265 -10.66 -16.54 4.51
N ILE A 266 -11.47 -16.25 5.52
CA ILE A 266 -11.22 -16.62 6.91
C ILE A 266 -12.15 -17.77 7.27
N ASP A 267 -11.57 -18.89 7.69
CA ASP A 267 -12.34 -20.09 8.00
C ASP A 267 -12.87 -20.16 9.43
N CYS A 268 -13.78 -21.10 9.67
CA CYS A 268 -14.61 -21.15 10.87
C CYS A 268 -13.79 -21.11 12.18
N GLY A 269 -14.26 -20.35 13.17
CA GLY A 269 -13.67 -20.30 14.51
C GLY A 269 -12.33 -19.57 14.60
N THR A 270 -11.87 -18.91 13.54
CA THR A 270 -10.59 -18.20 13.52
C THR A 270 -10.71 -16.81 14.12
N THR A 271 -9.70 -16.45 14.93
CA THR A 271 -9.58 -15.12 15.55
C THR A 271 -8.46 -14.34 14.88
N VAL A 272 -8.78 -13.16 14.35
CA VAL A 272 -7.84 -12.20 13.75
C VAL A 272 -7.87 -10.92 14.58
N HIS A 273 -6.74 -10.58 15.18
CA HIS A 273 -6.65 -9.42 16.06
C HIS A 273 -5.36 -8.63 15.82
N ASP A 274 -5.45 -7.31 15.67
CA ASP A 274 -4.27 -6.47 15.42
C ASP A 274 -3.41 -6.93 14.23
N SER A 275 -4.06 -7.43 13.16
CA SER A 275 -3.39 -8.05 12.02
C SER A 275 -3.86 -7.49 10.68
N CYS A 276 -2.99 -7.59 9.67
CA CYS A 276 -3.31 -7.24 8.28
C CYS A 276 -3.27 -8.50 7.41
N VAL A 277 -4.40 -8.88 6.85
CA VAL A 277 -4.51 -9.99 5.90
C VAL A 277 -4.52 -9.39 4.50
N LEU A 278 -3.43 -9.58 3.75
CA LEU A 278 -3.25 -9.07 2.40
C LEU A 278 -4.11 -9.83 1.38
N PRO A 279 -4.31 -9.29 0.16
CA PRO A 279 -5.27 -9.83 -0.80
C PRO A 279 -5.05 -11.30 -1.16
N SER A 280 -6.14 -11.98 -1.51
CA SER A 280 -6.13 -13.38 -1.98
C SER A 280 -5.53 -14.37 -0.98
N THR A 281 -5.71 -14.11 0.31
CA THR A 281 -5.19 -14.95 1.40
C THR A 281 -6.29 -15.79 2.03
N TYR A 282 -6.03 -17.09 2.16
CA TYR A 282 -6.82 -18.03 2.94
C TYR A 282 -6.19 -18.24 4.32
N ILE A 283 -7.02 -18.16 5.37
CA ILE A 283 -6.66 -18.51 6.74
C ILE A 283 -7.54 -19.67 7.18
N GLY A 284 -6.91 -20.77 7.58
CA GLY A 284 -7.55 -22.00 8.01
C GLY A 284 -8.41 -21.87 9.26
N PRO A 285 -9.15 -22.93 9.62
CA PRO A 285 -10.10 -22.92 10.73
C PRO A 285 -9.41 -23.01 12.10
N GLY A 286 -10.02 -22.39 13.12
CA GLY A 286 -9.57 -22.47 14.51
C GLY A 286 -8.21 -21.82 14.80
N LEU A 287 -7.74 -20.93 13.92
CA LEU A 287 -6.44 -20.26 14.09
C LEU A 287 -6.56 -19.00 14.93
N LYS A 288 -5.48 -18.65 15.63
CA LYS A 288 -5.34 -17.38 16.34
C LYS A 288 -4.20 -16.58 15.72
N VAL A 289 -4.58 -15.53 14.99
CA VAL A 289 -3.68 -14.66 14.24
C VAL A 289 -3.66 -13.30 14.94
N CYS A 290 -2.53 -12.95 15.55
CA CYS A 290 -2.43 -11.74 16.38
C CYS A 290 -1.12 -10.97 16.13
N GLY A 291 -1.21 -9.69 15.77
CA GLY A 291 -0.02 -8.85 15.56
C GLY A 291 0.81 -9.29 14.36
N THR A 292 0.15 -9.68 13.27
CA THR A 292 0.79 -10.29 12.09
C THR A 292 0.33 -9.65 10.78
N ILE A 293 1.18 -9.76 9.76
CA ILE A 293 0.80 -9.55 8.37
C ILE A 293 0.79 -10.91 7.69
N VAL A 294 -0.31 -11.26 7.02
CA VAL A 294 -0.46 -12.56 6.35
C VAL A 294 -0.65 -12.31 4.86
N TYR A 295 0.15 -13.00 4.05
CA TYR A 295 0.04 -12.99 2.60
C TYR A 295 0.21 -14.41 2.07
N GLN A 296 -0.87 -14.98 1.56
CA GLN A 296 -0.88 -16.34 1.02
C GLN A 296 -0.35 -17.35 2.06
N GLU A 297 0.73 -18.03 1.75
CA GLU A 297 1.42 -19.01 2.61
C GLU A 297 2.43 -18.39 3.58
N THR A 298 2.61 -17.07 3.54
CA THR A 298 3.60 -16.36 4.35
C THR A 298 2.94 -15.55 5.45
N LEU A 299 3.47 -15.66 6.66
CA LEU A 299 3.08 -14.89 7.82
C LEU A 299 4.28 -14.15 8.35
N PHE A 300 4.11 -12.84 8.54
CA PHE A 300 5.10 -11.98 9.18
C PHE A 300 4.61 -11.57 10.56
N HIS A 301 5.32 -11.96 11.61
CA HIS A 301 4.98 -11.63 12.98
C HIS A 301 5.65 -10.33 13.42
N LEU A 302 4.86 -9.28 13.62
CA LEU A 302 5.36 -7.91 13.86
C LEU A 302 6.15 -7.79 15.16
N GLY A 303 5.67 -8.40 16.25
CA GLY A 303 6.34 -8.32 17.55
C GLY A 303 7.65 -9.11 17.66
N ARG A 304 7.92 -10.03 16.72
CA ARG A 304 9.14 -10.86 16.70
C ARG A 304 10.02 -10.59 15.49
N ASN A 305 9.54 -9.76 14.56
CA ASN A 305 10.18 -9.50 13.28
C ASN A 305 10.58 -10.80 12.54
N LEU A 306 9.66 -11.78 12.53
CA LEU A 306 9.89 -13.12 11.98
C LEU A 306 8.96 -13.39 10.79
N GLU A 307 9.52 -13.89 9.71
CA GLU A 307 8.80 -14.43 8.56
C GLU A 307 8.70 -15.95 8.66
N LEU A 308 7.50 -16.48 8.51
CA LEU A 308 7.21 -17.91 8.53
C LEU A 308 6.47 -18.28 7.24
N GLN A 309 6.96 -19.32 6.56
CA GLN A 309 6.30 -19.88 5.38
C GLN A 309 5.65 -21.22 5.74
N PHE A 310 4.36 -21.33 5.46
CA PHE A 310 3.57 -22.52 5.74
C PHE A 310 3.31 -23.28 4.44
N HIS A 311 3.74 -24.54 4.38
CA HIS A 311 3.49 -25.38 3.21
C HIS A 311 2.12 -26.08 3.28
N ASP A 312 1.46 -26.03 4.44
CA ASP A 312 0.10 -26.56 4.61
C ASP A 312 -0.94 -25.53 4.16
N HIS A 313 -1.46 -25.74 2.95
CA HIS A 313 -2.52 -24.95 2.34
C HIS A 313 -3.84 -24.95 3.15
N LYS A 314 -3.99 -25.82 4.15
CA LYS A 314 -5.13 -25.81 5.07
C LYS A 314 -4.97 -24.81 6.20
N LEU A 315 -3.73 -24.37 6.50
CA LEU A 315 -3.45 -23.37 7.53
C LEU A 315 -3.38 -21.97 6.92
N PHE A 316 -2.53 -21.80 5.91
CA PHE A 316 -2.35 -20.55 5.19
C PHE A 316 -2.17 -20.87 3.71
N GLY A 317 -2.82 -20.10 2.84
CA GLY A 317 -2.74 -20.39 1.42
C GLY A 317 -3.35 -19.31 0.53
N LYS A 318 -3.40 -19.58 -0.76
CA LYS A 318 -4.09 -18.74 -1.73
C LYS A 318 -5.58 -19.03 -1.67
N THR A 319 -6.42 -18.00 -1.79
CA THR A 319 -7.86 -18.20 -1.92
C THR A 319 -8.16 -19.02 -3.18
N PHE A 320 -8.88 -20.13 -3.03
CA PHE A 320 -9.31 -20.95 -4.15
C PHE A 320 -10.39 -20.21 -4.94
N SER A 321 -10.14 -19.92 -6.23
CA SER A 321 -11.18 -19.43 -7.13
C SER A 321 -12.27 -20.50 -7.24
N GLY A 322 -13.50 -20.14 -6.87
CA GLY A 322 -14.63 -21.04 -6.68
C GLY A 322 -15.19 -21.69 -7.95
N LYS A 323 -14.40 -22.57 -8.59
CA LYS A 323 -14.90 -23.64 -9.47
C LYS A 323 -14.58 -25.05 -8.95
N ALA A 324 -13.71 -25.18 -7.95
CA ALA A 324 -13.44 -26.45 -7.28
C ALA A 324 -14.07 -26.46 -5.89
N LEU A 325 -15.41 -26.48 -5.84
CA LEU A 325 -16.09 -26.84 -4.60
C LEU A 325 -15.94 -28.35 -4.41
N LEU A 326 -15.03 -28.73 -3.51
CA LEU A 326 -15.11 -30.02 -2.84
C LEU A 326 -16.49 -30.16 -2.16
N PRO A 327 -17.01 -31.39 -2.00
CA PRO A 327 -18.40 -31.61 -1.60
C PRO A 327 -18.62 -31.03 -0.21
N ARG A 328 -19.68 -30.22 -0.08
CA ARG A 328 -20.22 -29.78 1.20
C ARG A 328 -20.38 -31.00 2.13
N MET A 329 -19.57 -31.11 3.17
CA MET A 329 -19.89 -31.98 4.31
C MET A 329 -21.20 -31.47 4.91
N ARG A 330 -22.30 -32.17 4.62
CA ARG A 330 -23.53 -32.04 5.39
C ARG A 330 -23.23 -32.60 6.78
N PRO A 331 -23.55 -31.90 7.87
CA PRO A 331 -23.61 -32.55 9.17
C PRO A 331 -24.70 -33.63 9.10
N THR A 332 -24.26 -34.89 9.17
CA THR A 332 -25.13 -36.04 9.43
C THR A 332 -25.67 -35.91 10.85
N GLY A 333 -27.00 -35.77 10.97
CA GLY A 333 -27.73 -35.99 12.22
C GLY A 333 -28.18 -34.71 12.93
N ALA A 334 -29.42 -34.31 12.69
CA ALA A 334 -30.27 -33.69 13.72
C ALA A 334 -31.74 -33.87 13.33
N ALA A 335 -32.53 -34.24 14.33
CA ALA A 335 -33.89 -34.74 14.26
C ALA A 335 -34.91 -33.74 13.69
N ARG A 336 -36.01 -34.29 13.16
CA ARG A 336 -37.24 -33.57 12.81
C ARG A 336 -37.77 -32.80 14.03
N PRO A 337 -38.20 -31.54 13.90
CA PRO A 337 -38.99 -30.91 14.95
C PRO A 337 -40.40 -31.52 14.95
N GLN A 338 -40.77 -32.17 16.06
CA GLN A 338 -42.16 -32.51 16.37
C GLN A 338 -42.85 -31.24 16.87
N LEU A 339 -43.97 -30.89 16.22
CA LEU A 339 -44.92 -29.90 16.72
C LEU A 339 -45.57 -30.45 18.00
N LEU A 340 -45.42 -29.73 19.12
CA LEU A 340 -46.23 -29.93 20.31
C LEU A 340 -47.43 -28.98 20.23
N THR A 341 -48.60 -29.58 20.03
CA THR A 341 -49.90 -28.98 20.26
C THR A 341 -50.19 -29.08 21.75
N TYR A 342 -50.50 -27.95 22.40
CA TYR A 342 -51.43 -27.88 23.54
C TYR A 342 -52.16 -26.55 23.51
#